data_AF-A0AAW2XUG3-F1
#
_entry.id   AF-A0AAW2XUG3-F1
#
_cell.length_a   1.000
_cell.length_b   1.000
_cell.length_c   1.000
_cell.angle_alpha   90.00
_cell.angle_beta   90.00
_cell.angle_gamma   90.00
#
_symmetry.space_group_name_H-M   'P 1'
#
loop_
_entity.id
_entity.type
_entity.pdbx_description
1 polymer ?
#
loop_
_entity_poly.entity_id
_entity_poly.type
_entity_poly.pdbx_seq_one_letter_code
_entity_poly.pdbx_strand_id
1 'polypeptide(L)'
;MENVHRFPRLEQSMPQRFLSTTTNRSARGFHIRMRIAQHDGCLTRIPSDDASPRGPEEGRNVEVYVDDMLVKSKKAADHVKDLEETFSVLRKYKLKLNQAKCAFGVPGDRFLGFMVTQRGIKANPLKIKAIIDMKAPTCLNEAQRLTGRIAALSRFISKSAEKSLPFFKTLRKAKTFEWGTPCQLAFEELKAYLAMLPLLVKPSPGEALYLYLAAAPQAVSSVLIREEDGK
;
A
#
# COMPACT_ATOMS: atom_id res chain seq x y z
N MET A 1 20.76 14.77 -27.99
CA MET A 1 21.36 13.46 -27.63
C MET A 1 22.12 13.73 -26.34
N GLU A 2 21.72 13.26 -25.16
CA GLU A 2 21.65 11.85 -24.80
C GLU A 2 20.48 11.52 -23.87
N ASN A 3 20.07 10.27 -24.02
CA ASN A 3 19.01 9.55 -23.35
C ASN A 3 19.11 9.59 -21.81
N VAL A 4 18.22 10.36 -21.18
CA VAL A 4 17.82 10.04 -19.80
C VAL A 4 16.90 8.83 -19.89
N HIS A 5 17.47 7.65 -19.63
CA HIS A 5 16.69 6.44 -19.42
C HIS A 5 15.58 6.74 -18.41
N ARG A 6 14.33 6.72 -18.89
CA ARG A 6 13.13 6.70 -18.04
C ARG A 6 13.31 5.57 -17.06
N PHE A 7 13.44 5.90 -15.78
CA PHE A 7 13.12 4.94 -14.73
C PHE A 7 11.69 4.45 -14.98
N PRO A 8 11.47 3.14 -15.17
CA PRO A 8 10.12 2.63 -15.26
C PRO A 8 9.47 2.89 -13.92
N ARG A 9 8.50 3.80 -13.91
CA ARG A 9 7.56 4.03 -12.82
C ARG A 9 6.65 2.79 -12.78
N LEU A 10 7.22 1.65 -12.38
CA LEU A 10 6.53 0.38 -12.23
C LEU A 10 5.65 0.47 -10.98
N GLU A 11 4.36 0.61 -11.25
CA GLU A 11 3.20 0.26 -10.42
C GLU A 11 3.52 -0.32 -9.03
N GLN A 12 3.66 0.55 -8.04
CA GLN A 12 3.52 0.19 -6.61
C GLN A 12 2.49 1.08 -5.89
N SER A 13 1.62 1.74 -6.66
CA SER A 13 0.43 2.38 -6.10
C SER A 13 -0.74 1.41 -6.18
N MET A 14 -1.23 0.98 -5.03
CA MET A 14 -2.60 0.49 -4.90
C MET A 14 -3.53 1.47 -5.63
N PRO A 15 -4.37 1.02 -6.58
CA PRO A 15 -5.21 1.93 -7.35
C PRO A 15 -6.04 2.80 -6.40
N GLN A 16 -6.20 4.11 -6.69
CA GLN A 16 -7.05 4.97 -5.85
C GLN A 16 -8.50 4.45 -5.73
N ARG A 17 -8.96 3.60 -6.66
CA ARG A 17 -10.24 2.88 -6.57
C ARG A 17 -10.34 1.85 -5.45
N PHE A 18 -9.23 1.21 -5.07
CA PHE A 18 -9.19 0.39 -3.86
C PHE A 18 -9.41 1.29 -2.65
N LEU A 19 -8.76 2.45 -2.61
CA LEU A 19 -8.99 3.46 -1.59
C LEU A 19 -10.36 4.15 -1.67
N SER A 20 -11.23 3.92 -2.68
CA SER A 20 -12.60 4.46 -2.75
C SER A 20 -13.72 3.41 -2.60
N THR A 21 -13.44 2.14 -2.90
CA THR A 21 -14.41 1.04 -2.77
C THR A 21 -14.25 0.24 -1.47
N THR A 22 -13.05 0.14 -0.84
CA THR A 22 -12.92 -0.31 0.57
C THR A 22 -13.51 0.68 1.56
N THR A 23 -14.03 1.78 1.03
CA THR A 23 -14.18 3.08 1.65
C THR A 23 -15.62 3.48 1.77
N ASN A 24 -16.53 2.71 1.16
CA ASN A 24 -17.94 2.94 1.28
C ASN A 24 -18.53 2.04 2.38
N ARG A 25 -18.89 2.69 3.49
CA ARG A 25 -19.77 2.23 4.57
C ARG A 25 -19.12 1.54 5.77
N SER A 26 -19.29 2.25 6.88
CA SER A 26 -19.29 1.83 8.28
C SER A 26 -19.44 0.33 8.48
N ALA A 27 -18.34 -0.30 8.83
CA ALA A 27 -18.29 -1.69 9.19
C ALA A 27 -16.94 -2.01 9.82
N ARG A 28 -16.99 -2.53 11.03
CA ARG A 28 -15.86 -3.17 11.70
C ARG A 28 -15.56 -4.47 10.93
N GLY A 29 -14.95 -4.36 9.75
CA GLY A 29 -14.95 -5.42 8.74
C GLY A 29 -13.99 -6.55 9.06
N PHE A 30 -14.50 -7.78 8.93
CA PHE A 30 -13.69 -8.99 8.76
C PHE A 30 -13.26 -9.04 7.30
N HIS A 31 -12.01 -9.38 7.05
CA HIS A 31 -11.45 -9.41 5.72
C HIS A 31 -10.83 -10.79 5.48
N ILE A 32 -11.07 -11.35 4.31
CA ILE A 32 -10.47 -12.60 3.87
C ILE A 32 -9.74 -12.34 2.57
N ARG A 33 -8.46 -12.70 2.56
CA ARG A 33 -7.64 -12.63 1.36
C ARG A 33 -7.77 -13.94 0.62
N MET A 34 -8.12 -13.86 -0.65
CA MET A 34 -8.10 -14.99 -1.57
C MET A 34 -7.10 -14.69 -2.68
N ARG A 35 -6.37 -15.72 -3.12
CA ARG A 35 -5.51 -15.60 -4.29
C ARG A 35 -5.92 -16.63 -5.32
N ILE A 36 -6.16 -16.19 -6.55
CA ILE A 36 -6.48 -17.07 -7.67
C ILE A 36 -5.22 -17.88 -8.03
N ALA A 37 -5.37 -19.19 -8.19
CA ALA A 37 -4.34 -20.08 -8.66
C ALA A 37 -4.20 -19.94 -10.18
N GLN A 38 -3.05 -19.46 -10.64
CA GLN A 38 -2.68 -19.55 -12.05
C GLN A 38 -2.35 -21.01 -12.36
N HIS A 39 -3.05 -21.62 -13.31
CA HIS A 39 -2.71 -22.94 -13.85
C HIS A 39 -2.08 -22.73 -15.23
N ASP A 40 -0.83 -23.16 -15.38
CA ASP A 40 -0.12 -23.40 -16.65
C ASP A 40 -0.39 -22.43 -17.80
N GLY A 41 0.09 -21.18 -17.66
CA GLY A 41 0.24 -20.25 -18.79
C GLY A 41 -1.06 -19.77 -19.46
N CYS A 42 -2.22 -20.28 -19.04
CA CYS A 42 -3.50 -19.82 -19.53
C CYS A 42 -4.06 -18.81 -18.54
N LEU A 43 -3.75 -17.53 -18.76
CA LEU A 43 -4.72 -16.49 -18.41
C LEU A 43 -5.99 -16.89 -19.14
N THR A 44 -6.99 -17.44 -18.44
CA THR A 44 -8.36 -17.33 -18.95
C THR A 44 -8.60 -15.84 -19.03
N ARG A 45 -8.38 -15.26 -20.22
CA ARG A 45 -8.82 -13.91 -20.53
C ARG A 45 -10.28 -13.90 -20.14
N ILE A 46 -10.62 -13.16 -19.09
CA ILE A 46 -11.97 -12.68 -18.91
C ILE A 46 -12.25 -11.93 -20.21
N PRO A 47 -13.18 -12.38 -21.07
CA PRO A 47 -13.40 -11.77 -22.37
C PRO A 47 -13.61 -10.28 -22.19
N SER A 48 -12.76 -9.49 -22.82
CA SER A 48 -12.80 -8.01 -22.72
C SER A 48 -13.99 -7.43 -23.49
N ASP A 49 -14.51 -8.20 -24.46
CA ASP A 49 -15.36 -7.68 -25.54
C ASP A 49 -16.79 -8.22 -25.54
N ASP A 50 -17.19 -8.98 -24.51
CA ASP A 50 -18.61 -9.25 -24.28
C ASP A 50 -18.89 -9.00 -22.81
N ALA A 51 -19.14 -7.73 -22.49
CA ALA A 51 -19.39 -7.21 -21.15
C ALA A 51 -18.51 -7.85 -20.05
N SER A 52 -17.48 -7.10 -19.60
CA SER A 52 -17.06 -7.14 -18.18
C SER A 52 -18.30 -7.48 -17.35
N PRO A 53 -18.30 -8.48 -16.44
CA PRO A 53 -19.50 -8.93 -15.77
C PRO A 53 -20.04 -7.77 -14.93
N ARG A 54 -20.78 -6.86 -15.58
CA ARG A 54 -21.43 -5.68 -15.05
C ARG A 54 -22.73 -6.21 -14.46
N GLY A 55 -22.58 -7.09 -13.47
CA GLY A 55 -23.59 -7.30 -12.47
C GLY A 55 -23.62 -6.08 -11.53
N PRO A 56 -24.75 -5.77 -10.90
CA PRO A 56 -24.94 -4.59 -10.05
C PRO A 56 -24.14 -4.61 -8.72
N GLU A 57 -23.07 -5.41 -8.61
CA GLU A 57 -22.48 -5.83 -7.33
C GLU A 57 -20.98 -5.51 -7.16
N GLU A 58 -20.33 -4.91 -8.16
CA GLU A 58 -18.95 -4.46 -8.03
C GLU A 58 -18.82 -3.40 -6.91
N GLY A 59 -18.09 -3.76 -5.85
CA GLY A 59 -17.73 -2.87 -4.74
C GLY A 59 -18.47 -3.09 -3.42
N ARG A 60 -19.47 -3.98 -3.35
CA ARG A 60 -20.21 -4.25 -2.10
C ARG A 60 -19.37 -5.03 -1.09
N ASN A 61 -18.88 -6.21 -1.47
CA ASN A 61 -18.20 -7.17 -0.58
C ASN A 61 -16.87 -7.72 -1.13
N VAL A 62 -16.52 -7.50 -2.41
CA VAL A 62 -15.25 -7.99 -2.99
C VAL A 62 -14.46 -6.86 -3.64
N GLU A 63 -13.14 -6.89 -3.47
CA GLU A 63 -12.18 -6.09 -4.22
C GLU A 63 -11.16 -6.98 -4.90
N VAL A 64 -10.87 -6.72 -6.17
CA VAL A 64 -10.05 -7.59 -7.01
C VAL A 64 -8.91 -6.78 -7.63
N TYR A 65 -7.67 -7.25 -7.44
CA TYR A 65 -6.48 -6.71 -8.08
C TYR A 65 -5.71 -7.85 -8.73
N VAL A 66 -5.89 -8.01 -10.05
CA VAL A 66 -5.32 -9.13 -10.82
C VAL A 66 -5.69 -10.46 -10.14
N ASP A 67 -4.72 -11.17 -9.56
CA ASP A 67 -4.93 -12.47 -8.92
C ASP A 67 -5.24 -12.37 -7.42
N ASP A 68 -5.11 -11.18 -6.81
CA ASP A 68 -5.35 -10.96 -5.39
C ASP A 68 -6.77 -10.38 -5.16
N MET A 69 -7.60 -11.12 -4.43
CA MET A 69 -8.95 -10.72 -4.06
C MET A 69 -9.05 -10.48 -2.55
N LEU A 70 -9.81 -9.48 -2.15
CA LEU A 70 -10.15 -9.16 -0.77
C LEU A 70 -11.67 -9.20 -0.62
N VAL A 71 -12.17 -10.17 0.15
CA VAL A 71 -13.58 -10.23 0.53
C VAL A 71 -13.74 -9.54 1.88
N LYS A 72 -14.70 -8.62 1.98
CA LYS A 72 -14.99 -7.80 3.16
C LYS A 72 -16.49 -7.80 3.40
N SER A 73 -16.89 -7.75 4.67
CA SER A 73 -18.30 -7.71 5.04
C SER A 73 -18.60 -6.62 6.05
N LYS A 74 -19.87 -6.16 6.05
CA LYS A 74 -20.26 -5.08 6.95
C LYS A 74 -20.34 -5.53 8.42
N LYS A 75 -20.85 -6.73 8.62
CA LYS A 75 -20.97 -7.38 9.92
C LYS A 75 -20.28 -8.74 9.86
N ALA A 76 -19.76 -9.20 10.99
CA ALA A 76 -19.16 -10.52 11.12
C ALA A 76 -20.14 -11.63 10.67
N ALA A 77 -21.40 -11.50 11.09
CA ALA A 77 -22.46 -12.47 10.80
C ALA A 77 -22.78 -12.59 9.30
N ASP A 78 -22.60 -11.51 8.53
CA ASP A 78 -22.88 -11.51 7.09
C ASP A 78 -21.72 -12.13 6.29
N HIS A 79 -20.55 -12.33 6.91
CA HIS A 79 -19.33 -12.67 6.19
C HIS A 79 -19.36 -14.05 5.56
N VAL A 80 -19.98 -15.04 6.22
CA VAL A 80 -20.17 -16.37 5.63
C VAL A 80 -21.03 -16.29 4.37
N LYS A 81 -22.12 -15.50 4.40
CA LYS A 81 -22.99 -15.31 3.25
C LYS A 81 -22.28 -14.60 2.09
N ASP A 82 -21.52 -13.55 2.38
CA ASP A 82 -20.73 -12.83 1.35
C ASP A 82 -19.63 -13.74 0.74
N LEU A 83 -19.06 -14.67 1.51
CA LEU A 83 -18.13 -15.69 1.01
C LEU A 83 -18.82 -16.72 0.13
N GLU A 84 -20.00 -17.21 0.50
CA GLU A 84 -20.79 -18.15 -0.30
C GLU A 84 -21.13 -17.59 -1.67
N GLU A 85 -21.53 -16.31 -1.71
CA GLU A 85 -21.77 -15.56 -2.94
C GLU A 85 -20.50 -15.46 -3.79
N THR A 86 -19.39 -15.03 -3.17
CA THR A 86 -18.09 -14.93 -3.84
C THR A 86 -17.64 -16.27 -4.44
N PHE A 87 -17.74 -17.36 -3.66
CA PHE A 87 -17.39 -18.69 -4.15
C PHE A 87 -18.31 -19.19 -5.26
N SER A 88 -19.58 -18.80 -5.26
CA SER A 88 -20.52 -19.14 -6.32
C SER A 88 -20.13 -18.48 -7.65
N VAL A 89 -19.70 -17.21 -7.59
CA VAL A 89 -19.13 -16.50 -8.75
C VAL A 89 -17.84 -17.18 -9.22
N LEU A 90 -16.90 -17.49 -8.33
CA LEU A 90 -15.64 -18.16 -8.67
C LEU A 90 -15.90 -19.51 -9.36
N ARG A 91 -16.84 -20.31 -8.85
CA ARG A 91 -17.26 -21.59 -9.47
C ARG A 91 -17.87 -21.38 -10.85
N LYS A 92 -18.76 -20.40 -11.00
CA LYS A 92 -19.42 -20.08 -12.27
C LYS A 92 -18.39 -19.79 -13.37
N TYR A 93 -17.34 -19.05 -13.05
CA TYR A 93 -16.27 -18.69 -13.99
C TYR A 93 -15.08 -19.67 -13.97
N LYS A 94 -15.19 -20.82 -13.28
CA LYS A 94 -14.15 -21.86 -13.16
C LYS A 94 -12.80 -21.32 -12.65
N LEU A 95 -12.82 -20.28 -11.82
CA LEU A 95 -11.65 -19.72 -11.17
C LEU A 95 -11.27 -20.59 -9.97
N LYS A 96 -10.00 -21.01 -9.90
CA LYS A 96 -9.48 -21.80 -8.77
C LYS A 96 -8.72 -20.90 -7.81
N LEU A 97 -8.80 -21.18 -6.52
CA LEU A 97 -8.03 -20.48 -5.49
C LEU A 97 -6.80 -21.30 -5.10
N ASN A 98 -5.70 -20.61 -4.78
CA ASN A 98 -4.52 -21.22 -4.20
C ASN A 98 -4.69 -21.26 -2.67
N GLN A 99 -5.08 -22.42 -2.14
CA GLN A 99 -5.36 -22.60 -0.71
C GLN A 99 -4.19 -22.17 0.19
N ALA A 100 -2.94 -22.45 -0.22
CA ALA A 100 -1.74 -22.08 0.55
C ALA A 100 -1.49 -20.55 0.61
N LYS A 101 -2.14 -19.77 -0.26
CA LYS A 101 -2.01 -18.32 -0.33
C LYS A 101 -3.29 -17.58 0.09
N CYS A 102 -4.35 -18.30 0.45
CA CYS A 102 -5.56 -17.72 1.01
C CYS A 102 -5.44 -17.61 2.53
N ALA A 103 -5.96 -16.52 3.10
CA ALA A 103 -5.98 -16.28 4.54
C ALA A 103 -7.42 -15.99 4.98
N PHE A 104 -7.95 -16.82 5.89
CA PHE A 104 -9.32 -16.76 6.37
C PHE A 104 -9.37 -16.38 7.84
N GLY A 105 -10.29 -15.48 8.23
CA GLY A 105 -10.56 -15.16 9.64
C GLY A 105 -9.42 -14.48 10.41
N VAL A 106 -8.43 -13.89 9.71
CA VAL A 106 -7.29 -13.23 10.34
C VAL A 106 -7.61 -11.77 10.69
N PRO A 107 -7.19 -11.26 11.87
CA PRO A 107 -7.48 -9.89 12.31
C PRO A 107 -6.77 -8.81 11.48
N GLY A 108 -5.75 -9.20 10.72
CA GLY A 108 -5.11 -8.41 9.69
C GLY A 108 -4.05 -9.22 8.96
N ASP A 109 -3.89 -8.95 7.67
CA ASP A 109 -2.95 -9.67 6.80
C ASP A 109 -2.31 -8.74 5.77
N ARG A 110 -1.24 -9.23 5.14
CA ARG A 110 -0.59 -8.56 4.03
C ARG A 110 -1.48 -8.66 2.79
N PHE A 111 -1.86 -7.51 2.23
CA PHE A 111 -2.54 -7.41 0.94
C PHE A 111 -1.82 -6.37 0.06
N LEU A 112 -1.44 -6.75 -1.16
CA LEU A 112 -0.66 -5.90 -2.10
C LEU A 112 0.59 -5.24 -1.47
N GLY A 113 1.22 -5.91 -0.51
CA GLY A 113 2.41 -5.41 0.18
C GLY A 113 2.15 -4.44 1.35
N PHE A 114 0.89 -4.19 1.70
CA PHE A 114 0.45 -3.41 2.87
C PHE A 114 -0.16 -4.32 3.94
N MET A 115 -0.09 -3.92 5.20
CA MET A 115 -0.79 -4.64 6.27
C MET A 115 -2.19 -4.05 6.40
N VAL A 116 -3.21 -4.80 6.02
CA VAL A 116 -4.61 -4.38 6.14
C VAL A 116 -5.15 -4.93 7.45
N THR A 117 -5.73 -4.04 8.27
CA THR A 117 -6.33 -4.38 9.56
C THR A 117 -7.74 -3.81 9.64
N GLN A 118 -8.53 -4.27 10.60
CA GLN A 118 -9.86 -3.72 10.87
C GLN A 118 -9.84 -2.19 11.11
N ARG A 119 -8.75 -1.65 11.67
CA ARG A 119 -8.60 -0.22 11.99
C ARG A 119 -8.05 0.63 10.83
N GLY A 120 -7.62 0.01 9.74
CA GLY A 120 -6.99 0.71 8.61
C GLY A 120 -5.72 0.02 8.13
N ILE A 121 -4.87 0.80 7.46
CA ILE A 121 -3.68 0.29 6.78
C ILE A 121 -2.44 0.59 7.63
N LYS A 122 -1.70 -0.45 7.97
CA LYS A 122 -0.40 -0.37 8.64
C LYS A 122 0.73 -0.53 7.62
N ALA A 123 1.84 0.15 7.91
CA ALA A 123 3.09 -0.14 7.23
C ALA A 123 3.53 -1.58 7.49
N ASN A 124 4.20 -2.18 6.51
CA ASN A 124 4.67 -3.55 6.64
C ASN A 124 5.86 -3.60 7.61
N PRO A 125 5.76 -4.34 8.73
CA PRO A 125 6.81 -4.39 9.74
C PRO A 125 8.12 -4.94 9.19
N LEU A 126 8.10 -5.82 8.18
CA LEU A 126 9.33 -6.30 7.53
C LEU A 126 10.03 -5.19 6.75
N LYS A 127 9.28 -4.30 6.09
CA LYS A 127 9.86 -3.15 5.36
C LYS A 127 10.44 -2.12 6.33
N ILE A 128 9.76 -1.88 7.45
CA ILE A 128 10.24 -1.00 8.53
C ILE A 128 11.52 -1.58 9.13
N LYS A 129 11.48 -2.84 9.56
CA LYS A 129 12.62 -3.53 10.19
C LYS A 129 13.84 -3.54 9.26
N ALA A 130 13.63 -3.75 7.96
CA ALA A 130 14.71 -3.68 6.99
C ALA A 130 15.43 -2.32 6.94
N ILE A 131 14.76 -1.20 7.29
CA ILE A 131 15.42 0.12 7.39
C ILE A 131 16.03 0.31 8.77
N ILE A 132 15.35 -0.09 9.85
CA ILE A 132 15.85 0.04 11.23
C ILE A 132 17.17 -0.73 11.40
N ASP A 133 17.21 -1.98 10.93
CA ASP A 133 18.37 -2.87 11.05
C ASP A 133 19.49 -2.54 10.04
N MET A 134 19.23 -1.62 9.10
CA MET A 134 20.21 -1.25 8.07
C MET A 134 21.35 -0.43 8.67
N LYS A 135 22.59 -0.75 8.29
CA LYS A 135 23.76 0.11 8.57
C LYS A 135 23.75 1.35 7.67
N ALA A 136 24.42 2.41 8.11
CA ALA A 136 24.58 3.61 7.28
C ALA A 136 25.16 3.24 5.90
N PRO A 137 24.55 3.70 4.79
CA PRO A 137 25.07 3.47 3.45
C PRO A 137 26.50 3.95 3.27
N THR A 138 27.36 3.06 2.79
CA THR A 138 28.78 3.33 2.53
C THR A 138 29.07 3.58 1.05
N CYS A 139 28.13 3.23 0.17
CA CYS A 139 28.26 3.42 -1.27
C CYS A 139 26.96 3.86 -1.93
N LEU A 140 27.07 4.34 -3.17
CA LEU A 140 25.95 4.82 -3.98
C LEU A 140 24.82 3.78 -4.10
N ASN A 141 25.17 2.50 -4.32
CA ASN A 141 24.20 1.41 -4.46
C ASN A 141 23.39 1.19 -3.17
N GLU A 142 24.03 1.30 -2.01
CA GLU A 142 23.34 1.20 -0.71
C GLU A 142 22.42 2.39 -0.46
N ALA A 143 22.85 3.60 -0.81
CA ALA A 143 22.02 4.79 -0.70
C ALA A 143 20.80 4.72 -1.64
N GLN A 144 20.98 4.19 -2.86
CA GLN A 144 19.86 3.93 -3.78
C GLN A 144 18.88 2.90 -3.19
N ARG A 145 19.40 1.80 -2.62
CA ARG A 145 18.55 0.81 -1.92
C ARG A 145 17.77 1.44 -0.77
N LEU A 146 18.40 2.31 0.03
CA LEU A 146 17.72 3.05 1.08
C LEU A 146 16.57 3.91 0.51
N THR A 147 16.84 4.72 -0.53
CA THR A 147 15.78 5.56 -1.13
C THR A 147 14.64 4.74 -1.71
N GLY A 148 14.91 3.58 -2.32
CA GLY A 148 13.88 2.64 -2.76
C GLY A 148 13.02 2.09 -1.62
N ARG A 149 13.64 1.76 -0.47
CA ARG A 149 12.92 1.33 0.74
C ARG A 149 12.06 2.46 1.33
N ILE A 150 12.56 3.69 1.35
CA ILE A 150 11.80 4.88 1.79
C ILE A 150 10.61 5.12 0.86
N ALA A 151 10.80 5.05 -0.45
CA ALA A 151 9.73 5.25 -1.43
C ALA A 151 8.56 4.27 -1.22
N ALA A 152 8.87 3.01 -0.89
CA ALA A 152 7.86 1.99 -0.57
C ALA A 152 7.05 2.28 0.71
N LEU A 153 7.54 3.17 1.58
CA LEU A 153 6.90 3.62 2.82
C LEU A 153 6.44 5.08 2.77
N SER A 154 6.60 5.78 1.64
CA SER A 154 6.38 7.23 1.49
C SER A 154 5.03 7.72 2.02
N ARG A 155 3.96 6.93 1.84
CA ARG A 155 2.61 7.24 2.35
C ARG A 155 2.49 7.33 3.87
N PHE A 156 3.44 6.74 4.60
CA PHE A 156 3.48 6.72 6.06
C PHE A 156 4.47 7.74 6.64
N ILE A 157 5.27 8.37 5.79
CA ILE A 157 6.33 9.28 6.21
C ILE A 157 5.88 10.70 5.86
N SER A 158 5.49 11.46 6.88
CA SER A 158 5.19 12.88 6.72
C SER A 158 6.43 13.62 6.19
N LYS A 159 6.22 14.51 5.21
CA LYS A 159 7.29 15.29 4.57
C LYS A 159 8.44 14.40 4.05
N SER A 160 8.12 13.22 3.53
CA SER A 160 9.11 12.22 3.09
C SER A 160 10.14 12.75 2.10
N ALA A 161 9.71 13.62 1.16
CA ALA A 161 10.60 14.26 0.20
C ALA A 161 11.65 15.14 0.89
N GLU A 162 11.22 15.97 1.86
CA GLU A 162 12.08 16.87 2.63
C GLU A 162 13.07 16.08 3.50
N LYS A 163 12.58 15.09 4.26
CA LYS A 163 13.40 14.20 5.09
C LYS A 163 14.43 13.40 4.28
N SER A 164 14.15 13.15 3.00
CA SER A 164 15.04 12.41 2.10
C SER A 164 15.98 13.30 1.29
N LEU A 165 15.89 14.63 1.41
CA LEU A 165 16.73 15.58 0.68
C LEU A 165 18.23 15.33 0.85
N PRO A 166 18.75 15.04 2.06
CA PRO A 166 20.18 14.75 2.25
C PRO A 166 20.63 13.56 1.39
N PHE A 167 19.83 12.49 1.34
CA PHE A 167 20.13 11.30 0.55
C PHE A 167 20.13 11.61 -0.96
N PHE A 168 19.14 12.38 -1.44
CA PHE A 168 19.06 12.75 -2.85
C PHE A 168 20.24 13.63 -3.30
N LYS A 169 20.71 14.54 -2.43
CA LYS A 169 21.90 15.36 -2.72
C LYS A 169 23.14 14.49 -2.91
N THR A 170 23.34 13.48 -2.07
CA THR A 170 24.45 12.53 -2.18
C THR A 170 24.34 11.65 -3.42
N LEU A 171 23.12 11.19 -3.75
CA LEU A 171 22.89 10.37 -4.95
C LEU A 171 23.15 11.13 -6.26
N ARG A 172 22.91 12.45 -6.31
CA ARG A 172 23.22 13.28 -7.50
C ARG A 172 24.72 13.43 -7.73
N LYS A 173 25.54 13.36 -6.67
CA LYS A 173 27.00 13.44 -6.76
C LYS A 173 27.63 12.07 -6.99
N ALA A 174 27.20 11.36 -8.04
CA ALA A 174 27.57 9.96 -8.28
C ALA A 174 29.09 9.69 -8.36
N LYS A 175 29.90 10.69 -8.74
CA LYS A 175 31.36 10.57 -8.83
C LYS A 175 32.10 10.74 -7.49
N THR A 176 31.48 11.35 -6.49
CA THR A 176 32.07 11.66 -5.18
C THR A 176 31.06 11.35 -4.08
N PHE A 177 30.71 10.07 -3.97
CA PHE A 177 29.77 9.63 -2.94
C PHE A 177 30.39 9.84 -1.57
N GLU A 178 29.79 10.74 -0.78
CA GLU A 178 30.21 11.02 0.59
C GLU A 178 29.00 10.97 1.51
N TRP A 179 29.04 10.04 2.46
CA TRP A 179 28.04 9.95 3.52
C TRP A 179 28.41 10.88 4.67
N GLY A 180 28.09 12.17 4.51
CA GLY A 180 28.40 13.18 5.51
C GLY A 180 27.44 13.19 6.71
N THR A 181 27.78 14.01 7.72
CA THR A 181 26.97 14.24 8.92
C THR A 181 25.49 14.54 8.64
N PRO A 182 25.12 15.38 7.64
CA PRO A 182 23.70 15.62 7.33
C PRO A 182 22.94 14.37 6.88
N CYS A 183 23.61 13.43 6.18
CA CYS A 183 22.98 12.17 5.80
C CYS A 183 22.83 11.24 7.01
N GLN A 184 23.85 11.20 7.88
CA GLN A 184 23.81 10.36 9.07
C GLN A 184 22.70 10.80 10.03
N LEU A 185 22.58 12.11 10.30
CA LEU A 185 21.51 12.65 11.15
C LEU A 185 20.13 12.34 10.59
N ALA A 186 19.91 12.62 9.30
CA ALA A 186 18.62 12.35 8.65
C ALA A 186 18.27 10.84 8.64
N PHE A 187 19.28 9.96 8.58
CA PHE A 187 19.08 8.52 8.63
C PHE A 187 18.66 8.04 10.01
N GLU A 188 19.28 8.54 11.08
CA GLU A 188 18.88 8.21 12.45
C GLU A 188 17.50 8.80 12.80
N GLU A 189 17.21 10.03 12.40
CA GLU A 189 15.88 10.63 12.54
C GLU A 189 14.81 9.83 11.80
N LEU A 190 15.11 9.36 10.59
CA LEU A 190 14.22 8.49 9.84
C LEU A 190 13.95 7.18 10.60
N LYS A 191 15.00 6.54 11.15
CA LYS A 191 14.82 5.31 11.93
C LYS A 191 13.95 5.53 13.16
N ALA A 192 14.21 6.59 13.92
CA ALA A 192 13.42 6.96 15.09
C ALA A 192 11.95 7.19 14.70
N TYR A 193 11.71 7.92 13.61
CA TYR A 193 10.36 8.17 13.09
C TYR A 193 9.66 6.86 12.67
N LEU A 194 10.37 5.96 11.97
CA LEU A 194 9.82 4.68 11.54
C LEU A 194 9.51 3.73 12.70
N ALA A 195 10.19 3.87 13.84
CA ALA A 195 9.89 3.10 15.05
C ALA A 195 8.55 3.54 15.69
N MET A 196 8.15 4.80 15.52
CA MET A 196 6.92 5.38 16.08
C MET A 196 5.84 5.65 15.01
N LEU A 197 5.85 4.86 13.95
CA LEU A 197 5.11 5.17 12.74
C LEU A 197 3.58 5.10 12.96
N PRO A 198 2.83 6.16 12.59
CA PRO A 198 1.40 6.24 12.87
C PRO A 198 0.57 5.27 12.02
N LEU A 199 -0.57 4.85 12.56
CA LEU A 199 -1.58 4.07 11.82
C LEU A 199 -2.31 5.00 10.84
N LEU A 200 -2.40 4.60 9.56
CA LEU A 200 -3.30 5.29 8.63
C LEU A 200 -4.71 4.73 8.81
N VAL A 201 -5.61 5.59 9.28
CA VAL A 201 -7.00 5.23 9.53
C VAL A 201 -7.86 5.56 8.32
N LYS A 202 -8.90 4.76 8.11
CA LYS A 202 -9.90 4.98 7.08
C LYS A 202 -10.80 6.17 7.46
N PRO A 203 -11.03 7.14 6.57
CA PRO A 203 -12.06 8.15 6.76
C PRO A 203 -13.46 7.56 6.56
N SER A 204 -14.43 8.06 7.32
CA SER A 204 -15.83 7.70 7.19
C SER A 204 -16.49 8.52 6.07
N PRO A 205 -17.43 7.94 5.29
CA PRO A 205 -18.17 8.71 4.29
C PRO A 205 -18.88 9.91 4.93
N GLY A 206 -18.68 11.10 4.36
CA GLY A 206 -19.24 12.36 4.88
C GLY A 206 -18.43 13.03 5.98
N GLU A 207 -17.33 12.42 6.44
CA GLU A 207 -16.40 13.03 7.40
C GLU A 207 -15.61 14.15 6.73
N ALA A 208 -15.46 15.29 7.42
CA ALA A 208 -14.63 16.39 6.95
C ALA A 208 -13.15 15.97 7.03
N LEU A 209 -12.42 16.15 5.93
CA LEU A 209 -10.99 15.87 5.85
C LEU A 209 -10.24 17.17 5.64
N TYR A 210 -9.16 17.35 6.41
CA TYR A 210 -8.32 18.53 6.38
C TYR A 210 -7.06 18.24 5.60
N LEU A 211 -6.79 19.05 4.57
CA LEU A 211 -5.55 18.97 3.80
C LEU A 211 -4.55 19.98 4.36
N TYR A 212 -3.50 19.48 5.01
CA TYR A 212 -2.37 20.30 5.43
C TYR A 212 -1.32 20.31 4.34
N LEU A 213 -0.94 21.52 3.91
CA LEU A 213 0.10 21.75 2.92
C LEU A 213 1.31 22.40 3.59
N ALA A 214 2.49 21.85 3.32
CA ALA A 214 3.75 22.45 3.71
C ALA A 214 4.62 22.61 2.46
N ALA A 215 5.09 23.83 2.22
CA ALA A 215 5.99 24.14 1.12
C ALA A 215 7.32 24.66 1.68
N ALA A 216 8.41 24.03 1.27
CA ALA A 216 9.78 24.46 1.48
C ALA A 216 10.43 24.70 0.11
N PRO A 217 11.53 25.47 0.02
CA PRO A 217 12.12 25.84 -1.28
C PRO A 217 12.49 24.65 -2.18
N GLN A 218 12.73 23.47 -1.60
CA GLN A 218 13.15 22.26 -2.31
C GLN A 218 12.11 21.13 -2.28
N ALA A 219 10.99 21.28 -1.57
CA ALA A 219 10.00 20.22 -1.40
C ALA A 219 8.60 20.76 -1.06
N VAL A 220 7.57 20.14 -1.62
CA VAL A 220 6.17 20.32 -1.19
C VAL A 220 5.68 19.01 -0.61
N SER A 221 4.98 19.08 0.52
CA SER A 221 4.35 17.94 1.17
C SER A 221 2.89 18.26 1.47
N SER A 222 2.05 17.25 1.35
CA SER A 222 0.67 17.30 1.80
C SER A 222 0.37 16.14 2.72
N VAL A 223 -0.51 16.35 3.70
CA VAL A 223 -1.05 15.29 4.55
C VAL A 223 -2.54 15.52 4.67
N LEU A 224 -3.32 14.47 4.44
CA LEU A 224 -4.76 14.47 4.68
C LEU A 224 -5.00 13.95 6.10
N ILE A 225 -5.64 14.75 6.93
CA ILE A 225 -5.90 14.47 8.34
C ILE A 225 -7.42 14.44 8.55
N ARG A 226 -7.86 13.56 9.44
CA ARG A 226 -9.19 13.57 10.02
C ARG A 226 -9.08 14.02 11.47
N GLU A 227 -10.04 14.80 11.92
CA GLU A 227 -10.15 15.22 13.32
C GLU A 227 -11.16 14.29 13.99
N GLU A 228 -10.76 13.58 15.04
CA GLU A 228 -11.73 12.85 15.86
C GLU A 228 -12.26 13.84 16.90
N ASP A 229 -13.55 14.18 16.83
CA ASP A 229 -14.23 15.03 17.82
C ASP A 229 -14.06 14.40 19.21
N GLY A 230 -13.14 14.97 20.00
CA GLY A 230 -12.88 14.57 21.39
C GLY A 230 -11.49 13.97 21.67
N LYS A 231 -10.42 14.74 21.43
CA LYS A 231 -9.31 14.97 22.37
C LYS A 231 -8.29 15.97 21.84
#